data_AF-A0A496SCV5-F1
#
_entry.id   AF-A0A496SCV5-F1
#
_cell.length_a   1.000
_cell.length_b   1.000
_cell.length_c   1.000
_cell.angle_alpha   90.00
_cell.angle_beta   90.00
_cell.angle_gamma   90.00
#
_symmetry.space_group_name_H-M   'P 1'
#
loop_
_entity.id
_entity.type
_entity.pdbx_description
1 polymer ?
#
loop_
_entity_poly.entity_id
_entity_poly.type
_entity_poly.pdbx_seq_one_letter_code
_entity_poly.pdbx_strand_id
1 'polypeptide(L)' 'LKGIPCKVNLIPYNPIPDAPFERPPDERVLKFQEVLLSRNYTATLRDSKGRDIGAACGQLRASA' A
#
# COMPACT_ATOMS: atom_id res chain seq x y z
N LEU A 1 -1.75 14.39 -10.02
CA LEU A 1 -3.18 13.98 -9.92
C LEU A 1 -4.14 15.11 -10.28
N LYS A 2 -3.83 16.39 -9.97
CA LYS A 2 -4.69 17.51 -10.35
C LYS A 2 -4.96 17.51 -11.87
N GLY A 3 -6.23 17.53 -12.26
CA GLY A 3 -6.66 17.48 -13.66
C GLY A 3 -6.73 16.07 -14.27
N ILE A 4 -6.38 15.03 -13.52
CA ILE A 4 -6.47 13.63 -13.98
C ILE A 4 -7.58 12.94 -13.17
N PRO A 5 -8.69 12.51 -13.80
CA PRO A 5 -9.69 11.68 -13.15
C PRO A 5 -9.05 10.35 -12.73
N CYS A 6 -8.92 10.10 -11.44
CA CYS A 6 -8.28 8.89 -10.93
C CYS A 6 -8.81 8.49 -9.55
N LYS A 7 -8.56 7.23 -9.20
CA LYS A 7 -8.70 6.70 -7.83
C LYS A 7 -7.32 6.29 -7.34
N VAL A 8 -7.00 6.60 -6.09
CA VAL A 8 -5.71 6.24 -5.47
C VAL A 8 -5.90 4.97 -4.66
N ASN A 9 -5.07 3.96 -4.91
CA ASN A 9 -5.05 2.74 -4.11
C ASN A 9 -3.76 2.67 -3.30
N LEU A 10 -3.88 2.82 -1.99
CA LEU A 10 -2.77 2.72 -1.05
C LEU A 10 -2.49 1.25 -0.77
N ILE A 11 -1.26 0.83 -1.04
CA ILE A 11 -0.76 -0.51 -0.72
C ILE A 11 0.40 -0.29 0.24
N PRO A 12 0.22 -0.55 1.55
CA PRO A 12 1.33 -0.46 2.48
C PRO A 12 2.40 -1.47 2.07
N TYR A 13 3.66 -1.07 2.26
CA TYR A 13 4.77 -1.90 1.84
C TYR A 13 4.73 -3.29 2.49
N ASN A 14 5.02 -4.32 1.69
CA ASN A 14 5.21 -5.69 2.15
C ASN A 14 6.72 -5.96 2.15
N PRO A 15 7.35 -6.10 3.33
CA PRO A 15 8.78 -6.34 3.42
C PRO A 15 9.21 -7.58 2.64
N ILE A 16 10.36 -7.46 1.95
CA ILE A 16 11.09 -8.57 1.34
C ILE A 16 12.51 -8.61 1.94
N PRO A 17 13.15 -9.79 2.06
CA PRO A 17 14.41 -9.94 2.80
C PRO A 17 15.56 -9.01 2.37
N ASP A 18 15.62 -8.68 1.07
CA ASP A 18 16.76 -7.99 0.47
C ASP A 18 16.52 -6.49 0.22
N ALA A 19 15.40 -5.92 0.71
CA ALA A 19 15.06 -4.53 0.49
C ALA A 19 15.31 -3.66 1.74
N PRO A 20 15.87 -2.44 1.59
CA PRO A 20 16.17 -1.55 2.71
C PRO A 20 14.94 -0.77 3.22
N PHE A 21 13.73 -1.24 2.92
CA PHE A 21 12.49 -0.54 3.23
C PHE A 21 11.68 -1.27 4.29
N GLU A 22 10.97 -0.49 5.11
CA GLU A 22 10.09 -1.02 6.13
C GLU A 22 8.64 -0.65 5.84
N ARG A 23 7.73 -1.49 6.34
CA ARG A 23 6.31 -1.17 6.29
C ARG A 23 6.03 0.02 7.22
N PRO A 24 5.40 1.10 6.73
CA PRO A 24 4.99 2.18 7.62
C PRO A 24 3.95 1.68 8.65
N PRO A 25 3.91 2.26 9.86
CA PRO A 25 2.83 2.00 10.80
C PRO A 25 1.47 2.33 10.17
N ASP A 26 0.44 1.54 10.49
CA ASP A 26 -0.89 1.70 9.89
C ASP A 26 -1.47 3.11 10.14
N GLU A 27 -1.20 3.73 11.30
CA GLU A 27 -1.58 5.12 11.59
C GLU A 27 -1.01 6.11 10.57
N ARG A 28 0.24 5.93 10.12
CA ARG A 28 0.86 6.80 9.12
C ARG A 28 0.16 6.64 7.76
N VAL A 29 -0.23 5.41 7.42
CA VAL A 29 -0.95 5.13 6.18
C VAL A 29 -2.34 5.76 6.20
N LEU A 30 -3.05 5.63 7.32
CA LEU A 30 -4.38 6.24 7.51
C LEU A 30 -4.31 7.76 7.43
N LYS A 31 -3.33 8.40 8.09
CA LYS A 31 -3.10 9.85 7.98
C LYS A 31 -2.84 10.28 6.54
N PHE A 32 -2.08 9.49 5.77
CA PHE A 32 -1.87 9.79 4.35
C PHE A 32 -3.16 9.66 3.53
N GLN A 33 -3.98 8.65 3.83
CA GLN A 33 -5.31 8.49 3.23
C GLN A 33 -6.21 9.69 3.52
N GLU A 34 -6.25 10.16 4.76
CA GLU A 34 -7.02 11.34 5.16
C GLU A 34 -6.60 12.59 4.39
N VAL A 35 -5.30 12.79 4.18
CA VAL A 35 -4.80 13.90 3.35
C VAL A 35 -5.33 13.82 1.92
N LEU A 36 -5.39 12.63 1.31
CA LEU A 36 -5.95 12.45 -0.02
C LEU A 36 -7.46 12.72 -0.06
N LEU A 37 -8.20 12.17 0.91
CA LEU A 37 -9.65 12.36 1.03
C LEU A 37 -10.00 13.85 1.23
N SER A 38 -9.26 14.56 2.08
CA SER A 38 -9.43 16.01 2.33
C SER A 38 -9.23 16.87 1.08
N ARG A 39 -8.54 16.34 0.08
CA ARG A 39 -8.29 16.99 -1.22
C ARG A 39 -9.22 16.49 -2.33
N ASN A 40 -10.33 15.84 -1.96
CA ASN A 40 -11.34 15.28 -2.87
C ASN A 40 -10.83 14.17 -3.81
N TYR A 41 -9.79 13.43 -3.42
CA TYR A 41 -9.40 12.21 -4.11
C TYR A 41 -10.09 10.99 -3.49
N THR A 42 -10.63 10.09 -4.31
CA THR A 42 -11.02 8.76 -3.83
C THR A 42 -9.75 7.97 -3.50
N ALA A 43 -9.56 7.62 -2.23
CA ALA A 43 -8.41 6.85 -1.75
C ALA A 43 -8.86 5.58 -1.01
N THR A 44 -8.45 4.40 -1.48
CA THR A 44 -8.70 3.11 -0.84
C THR A 44 -7.43 2.57 -0.21
N LEU A 45 -7.55 1.88 0.93
CA LEU A 45 -6.46 1.14 1.54
C LEU A 45 -6.63 -0.35 1.25
N ARG A 46 -5.67 -0.96 0.55
CA ARG A 46 -5.67 -2.39 0.29
C ARG A 46 -5.09 -3.13 1.49
N ASP A 47 -5.95 -3.84 2.20
CA ASP A 47 -5.48 -4.79 3.19
C ASP A 47 -4.71 -5.93 2.49
N SER A 48 -3.52 -6.21 2.98
CA SER A 48 -2.65 -7.24 2.44
C SER A 48 -3.07 -8.58 3.04
N LYS A 49 -4.07 -9.21 2.44
CA LYS A 49 -4.46 -10.61 2.71
C LYS A 49 -3.30 -11.53 2.32
N GLY A 50 -2.95 -12.50 3.17
CA GLY A 50 -1.89 -13.48 2.92
C GLY A 50 -0.47 -13.06 3.37
N ARG A 51 -0.34 -12.01 4.21
CA ARG A 51 0.96 -11.61 4.82
C ARG A 51 1.52 -12.68 5.75
N ASP A 52 0.64 -13.35 6.47
CA ASP A 52 0.89 -14.47 7.36
C ASP A 52 1.46 -15.70 6.65
N ILE A 53 1.20 -15.85 5.34
CA ILE A 53 1.66 -16.98 4.53
C ILE A 53 2.64 -16.60 3.41
N GLY A 54 3.18 -15.38 3.42
CA GLY A 54 4.13 -14.93 2.39
C GLY A 54 3.54 -14.78 0.98
N ALA A 55 2.22 -14.64 0.86
CA ALA A 55 1.49 -14.51 -0.41
C ALA A 55 0.99 -13.08 -0.68
N ALA A 56 1.46 -12.10 0.09
CA ALA A 56 1.08 -10.71 -0.13
C ALA A 56 1.64 -10.18 -1.46
N CYS A 57 0.99 -9.17 -2.05
CA CYS A 57 1.44 -8.58 -3.31
C CYS A 57 2.92 -8.15 -3.24
N GLY A 58 3.74 -8.67 -4.15
CA GLY A 58 5.20 -8.46 -4.18
C GLY A 58 6.03 -9.63 -3.63
N GLN A 59 5.41 -10.60 -2.95
CA GLN A 59 6.11 -11.77 -2.38
C GLN A 59 6.06 -13.02 -3.27
N LEU A 60 5.28 -13.00 -4.36
CA LEU A 60 5.28 -14.06 -5.36
C LEU A 60 6.61 -14.03 -6.14
N ARG A 61 7.63 -14.71 -5.60
CA ARG A 61 8.79 -15.16 -6.38
C ARG A 61 8.37 -16.43 -7.10
N ALA A 62 8.47 -16.45 -8.43
CA ALA A 62 8.48 -17.71 -9.15
C ALA A 62 9.76 -18.46 -8.70
N SER A 63 9.59 -19.62 -8.08
CA SER A 63 10.70 -20.56 -7.91
C SER A 63 11.25 -20.87 -9.30
N ALA A 64 12.50 -20.50 -9.56
CA ALA A 64 13.27 -21.07 -10.65
C ALA A 64 13.91 -22.37 -10.17
#